data_AF-A0A508AJL2-F1
#
_entry.id   AF-A0A508AJL2-F1
#
_cell.length_a   1.000
_cell.length_b   1.000
_cell.length_c   1.000
_cell.angle_alpha   90.00
_cell.angle_beta   90.00
_cell.angle_gamma   90.00
#
_symmetry.space_group_name_H-M   'P 1'
#
loop_
_entity.id
_entity.type
_entity.pdbx_description
1 polymer ?
#
loop_
_entity_poly.entity_id
_entity_poly.type
_entity_poly.pdbx_seq_one_letter_code
_entity_poly.pdbx_strand_id
1 'polypeptide(L)'
;AAAACGIGTGADGGVFKIGGVQAIAAMAYGAAGLPACDKLFGPGNGWVTEAKRQVSASGAVGIDMPAGPSEVLVIADAGANPAFVAADLLSQAEHGPDSQVLLLSEDAALLDRVAEALEAQLQALPRAAIARRALSGSHLVRVESLRQAFEISNRYAPEHLILALRDARAHLQQVRAAGSVFLGDWAPEALGDYCSGTNHVLPTAGAARFCSGVSVASFQVAITVQEVQPRGLVAIGPCAAELAAAEGLEAHRRAVTLRLEAAA
;
A
#
# COMPACT_ATOMS: atom_id res chain seq x y z
N ALA A 1 5.58 -8.12 -24.39
CA ALA A 1 5.13 -7.50 -23.13
C ALA A 1 5.44 -6.00 -23.12
N ALA A 2 6.69 -5.57 -22.87
CA ALA A 2 7.03 -4.14 -22.77
C ALA A 2 6.54 -3.26 -23.95
N ALA A 3 6.75 -3.70 -25.19
CA ALA A 3 6.24 -2.98 -26.37
C ALA A 3 4.70 -2.87 -26.42
N ALA A 4 3.98 -3.88 -25.91
CA ALA A 4 2.51 -3.83 -25.81
C ALA A 4 2.04 -2.84 -24.73
N CYS A 5 2.90 -2.49 -23.78
CA CYS A 5 2.69 -1.43 -22.79
C CYS A 5 3.18 -0.05 -23.28
N GLY A 6 3.56 0.09 -24.56
CA GLY A 6 4.08 1.34 -25.12
C GLY A 6 5.50 1.70 -24.68
N ILE A 7 6.24 0.77 -24.05
CA ILE A 7 7.60 0.99 -23.58
C ILE A 7 8.57 0.73 -24.75
N GLY A 8 9.04 1.81 -25.39
CA GLY A 8 10.03 1.80 -26.47
C GLY A 8 11.47 2.01 -25.98
N THR A 9 12.42 2.12 -26.92
CA THR A 9 13.81 2.53 -26.66
C THR A 9 13.98 3.99 -27.08
N GLY A 10 13.49 4.92 -26.26
CA GLY A 10 13.55 6.37 -26.53
C GLY A 10 14.45 7.09 -25.54
N ALA A 11 14.60 8.41 -25.73
CA ALA A 11 15.30 9.26 -24.76
C ALA A 11 14.59 9.34 -23.40
N ASP A 12 13.27 9.10 -23.40
CA ASP A 12 12.40 9.20 -22.23
C ASP A 12 12.31 7.89 -21.41
N GLY A 13 13.05 6.85 -21.82
CA GLY A 13 13.08 5.57 -21.12
C GLY A 13 13.26 4.36 -22.05
N GLY A 14 13.49 3.21 -21.43
CA GLY A 14 13.64 1.95 -22.13
C GLY A 14 13.77 0.76 -21.21
N VAL A 15 13.91 -0.41 -21.82
CA VAL A 15 14.12 -1.67 -21.08
C VAL A 15 15.62 -1.91 -20.95
N PHE A 16 16.10 -1.92 -19.71
CA PHE A 16 17.51 -2.18 -19.39
C PHE A 16 17.66 -3.58 -18.80
N LYS A 17 18.66 -4.33 -19.26
CA LYS A 17 18.97 -5.68 -18.77
C LYS A 17 19.85 -5.59 -17.51
N ILE A 18 19.29 -5.02 -16.44
CA ILE A 18 19.93 -4.85 -15.13
C ILE A 18 18.90 -5.17 -14.03
N GLY A 19 19.34 -5.72 -12.89
CA GLY A 19 18.47 -6.04 -11.77
C GLY A 19 19.19 -5.90 -10.42
N GLY A 20 18.46 -6.06 -9.32
CA GLY A 20 19.04 -6.02 -7.97
C GLY A 20 19.49 -4.62 -7.52
N VAL A 21 20.40 -4.57 -6.55
CA VAL A 21 20.90 -3.34 -5.92
C VAL A 21 21.46 -2.37 -6.96
N GLN A 22 22.22 -2.88 -7.93
CA GLN A 22 22.85 -2.09 -8.98
C GLN A 22 21.82 -1.43 -9.92
N ALA A 23 20.66 -2.04 -10.14
CA ALA A 23 19.58 -1.40 -10.91
C ALA A 23 18.99 -0.21 -10.14
N ILE A 24 18.74 -0.38 -8.84
CA ILE A 24 18.25 0.70 -7.98
C ILE A 24 19.25 1.85 -7.92
N ALA A 25 20.54 1.55 -7.72
CA ALA A 25 21.58 2.58 -7.71
C ALA A 25 21.70 3.30 -9.07
N ALA A 26 21.67 2.56 -10.19
CA ALA A 26 21.74 3.16 -11.52
C ALA A 26 20.55 4.08 -11.81
N MET A 27 19.33 3.71 -11.41
CA MET A 27 18.14 4.55 -11.57
C MET A 27 18.10 5.71 -10.57
N ALA A 28 18.68 5.58 -9.38
CA ALA A 28 18.71 6.66 -8.39
C ALA A 28 19.75 7.75 -8.74
N TYR A 29 20.92 7.36 -9.22
CA TYR A 29 22.05 8.28 -9.43
C TYR A 29 22.36 8.58 -10.89
N GLY A 30 21.77 7.84 -11.83
CA GLY A 30 22.13 7.87 -13.24
C GLY A 30 23.47 7.18 -13.50
N ALA A 31 23.47 6.11 -14.29
CA ALA A 31 24.68 5.37 -14.63
C ALA A 31 24.50 4.52 -15.90
N ALA A 32 25.60 4.21 -16.60
CA ALA A 32 25.61 3.30 -17.74
C ALA A 32 24.57 3.61 -18.84
N GLY A 33 24.32 4.90 -19.09
CA GLY A 33 23.34 5.37 -20.08
C GLY A 33 21.89 5.38 -19.58
N LEU A 34 21.63 5.03 -18.31
CA LEU A 34 20.34 5.30 -17.65
C LEU A 34 20.34 6.72 -17.07
N PRO A 35 19.34 7.56 -17.39
CA PRO A 35 19.11 8.80 -16.67
C PRO A 35 18.68 8.49 -15.23
N ALA A 36 18.99 9.41 -14.30
CA ALA A 36 18.45 9.34 -12.96
C ALA A 36 16.93 9.57 -13.00
N CYS A 37 16.19 8.82 -12.20
CA CYS A 37 14.75 8.95 -12.03
C CYS A 37 14.44 9.79 -10.79
N ASP A 38 13.31 10.49 -10.79
CA ASP A 38 12.82 11.22 -9.61
C ASP A 38 12.16 10.29 -8.58
N LYS A 39 11.60 9.16 -9.04
CA LYS A 39 10.91 8.19 -8.19
C LYS A 39 11.00 6.76 -8.74
N LEU A 40 11.23 5.80 -7.85
CA LEU A 40 11.31 4.37 -8.18
C LEU A 40 10.08 3.61 -7.69
N PHE A 41 9.57 2.72 -8.54
CA PHE A 41 8.41 1.88 -8.27
C PHE A 41 8.74 0.40 -8.42
N GLY A 42 7.97 -0.43 -7.72
CA GLY A 42 7.99 -1.88 -7.86
C GLY A 42 8.66 -2.58 -6.68
N PRO A 43 8.12 -3.73 -6.26
CA PRO A 43 8.72 -4.54 -5.21
C PRO A 43 9.96 -5.28 -5.72
N GLY A 44 10.68 -5.92 -4.81
CA GLY A 44 11.77 -6.82 -5.13
C GLY A 44 12.17 -7.66 -3.93
N ASN A 45 13.24 -8.43 -4.08
CA ASN A 45 13.79 -9.19 -2.96
C ASN A 45 14.37 -8.25 -1.87
N GLY A 46 14.77 -8.81 -0.73
CA GLY A 46 15.31 -8.04 0.39
C GLY A 46 16.47 -7.08 0.02
N TRP A 47 17.28 -7.43 -0.98
CA TRP A 47 18.34 -6.55 -1.48
C TRP A 47 17.80 -5.34 -2.24
N VAL A 48 16.79 -5.52 -3.08
CA VAL A 48 16.12 -4.43 -3.78
C VAL A 48 15.40 -3.51 -2.78
N THR A 49 14.72 -4.10 -1.80
CA THR A 49 14.04 -3.36 -0.73
C THR A 49 15.01 -2.51 0.07
N GLU A 50 16.14 -3.07 0.52
CA GLU A 50 17.14 -2.33 1.27
C GLU A 50 17.82 -1.26 0.41
N ALA A 51 18.11 -1.55 -0.86
CA ALA A 51 18.67 -0.56 -1.78
C ALA A 51 17.72 0.63 -1.94
N LYS A 52 16.42 0.38 -2.18
CA LYS A 52 15.38 1.43 -2.27
C LYS A 52 15.32 2.25 -0.99
N ARG A 53 15.36 1.60 0.17
CA ARG A 53 15.36 2.27 1.48
C ARG A 53 16.57 3.19 1.64
N GLN A 54 17.78 2.73 1.31
CA GLN A 54 19.00 3.54 1.46
C GLN A 54 19.02 4.76 0.52
N VAL A 55 18.72 4.57 -0.77
CA VAL A 55 18.75 5.70 -1.73
C VAL A 55 17.65 6.73 -1.45
N SER A 56 16.50 6.28 -0.92
CA SER A 56 15.44 7.19 -0.50
C SER A 56 15.81 7.94 0.78
N ALA A 57 16.38 7.25 1.77
CA ALA A 57 16.82 7.87 3.01
C ALA A 57 17.96 8.89 2.80
N SER A 58 18.78 8.73 1.76
CA SER A 58 19.79 9.72 1.38
C SER A 58 19.22 10.93 0.63
N GLY A 59 17.91 10.94 0.32
CA GLY A 59 17.26 11.99 -0.48
C GLY A 59 17.62 11.96 -1.97
N ALA A 60 18.21 10.87 -2.47
CA ALA A 60 18.62 10.79 -3.87
C ALA A 60 17.43 10.58 -4.82
N VAL A 61 16.42 9.83 -4.38
CA VAL A 61 15.25 9.49 -5.19
C VAL A 61 14.03 9.20 -4.31
N GLY A 62 12.83 9.51 -4.78
CA GLY A 62 11.59 9.05 -4.16
C GLY A 62 11.41 7.53 -4.34
N ILE A 63 10.65 6.89 -3.46
CA ILE A 63 10.16 5.53 -3.66
C ILE A 63 8.64 5.49 -3.49
N ASP A 64 8.00 4.48 -4.06
CA ASP A 64 6.56 4.21 -3.92
C ASP A 64 6.14 4.00 -2.45
N MET A 65 6.59 2.93 -1.83
CA MET A 65 6.28 2.55 -0.44
C MET A 65 7.30 1.53 0.09
N PRO A 66 7.39 1.37 1.42
CA PRO A 66 8.14 0.25 2.02
C PRO A 66 7.57 -1.09 1.55
N ALA A 67 8.44 -2.05 1.27
CA ALA A 67 8.04 -3.42 0.95
C ALA A 67 8.18 -4.32 2.19
N GLY A 68 7.28 -5.27 2.33
CA GLY A 68 7.28 -6.34 3.32
C GLY A 68 6.70 -7.63 2.73
N PRO A 69 6.58 -8.70 3.54
CA PRO A 69 5.89 -9.90 3.11
C PRO A 69 4.42 -9.58 2.78
N SER A 70 3.91 -10.18 1.70
CA SER A 70 2.55 -9.96 1.25
C SER A 70 1.56 -10.69 2.17
N GLU A 71 0.34 -10.16 2.32
CA GLU A 71 -0.65 -10.67 3.27
C GLU A 71 -2.12 -10.58 2.81
N VAL A 72 -2.94 -11.54 3.23
CA VAL A 72 -4.41 -11.48 3.08
C VAL A 72 -5.09 -11.77 4.40
N LEU A 73 -6.12 -10.99 4.72
CA LEU A 73 -7.01 -11.23 5.85
C LEU A 73 -8.43 -11.38 5.32
N VAL A 74 -9.05 -12.52 5.61
CA VAL A 74 -10.46 -12.79 5.31
C VAL A 74 -11.29 -12.62 6.60
N ILE A 75 -12.37 -11.84 6.53
CA ILE A 75 -13.43 -11.85 7.54
C ILE A 75 -14.62 -12.60 6.94
N ALA A 76 -15.03 -13.69 7.57
CA ALA A 76 -16.08 -14.57 7.05
C ALA A 76 -17.17 -14.85 8.09
N ASP A 77 -18.43 -14.80 7.65
CA ASP A 77 -19.60 -15.22 8.45
C ASP A 77 -20.02 -16.66 8.13
N ALA A 78 -20.97 -17.20 8.89
CA ALA A 78 -21.47 -18.56 8.73
C ALA A 78 -21.99 -18.88 7.30
N GLY A 79 -22.36 -17.85 6.52
CA GLY A 79 -22.83 -17.99 5.15
C GLY A 79 -21.73 -18.02 4.09
N ALA A 80 -20.46 -17.82 4.46
CA ALA A 80 -19.34 -17.91 3.53
C ALA A 80 -19.15 -19.34 3.00
N ASN A 81 -18.74 -19.44 1.73
CA ASN A 81 -18.37 -20.73 1.14
C ASN A 81 -16.96 -21.14 1.60
N PRO A 82 -16.79 -22.25 2.35
CA PRO A 82 -15.47 -22.65 2.84
C PRO A 82 -14.44 -22.89 1.74
N ALA A 83 -14.89 -23.40 0.58
CA ALA A 83 -14.00 -23.67 -0.54
C ALA A 83 -13.47 -22.39 -1.19
N PHE A 84 -14.27 -21.32 -1.23
CA PHE A 84 -13.83 -20.02 -1.77
C PHE A 84 -12.85 -19.34 -0.83
N VAL A 85 -13.18 -19.31 0.47
CA VAL A 85 -12.27 -18.76 1.50
C VAL A 85 -10.93 -19.50 1.49
N ALA A 86 -10.94 -20.84 1.42
CA ALA A 86 -9.71 -21.62 1.32
C ALA A 86 -8.90 -21.31 0.06
N ALA A 87 -9.57 -21.09 -1.08
CA ALA A 87 -8.91 -20.73 -2.33
C ALA A 87 -8.23 -19.37 -2.26
N ASP A 88 -8.88 -18.36 -1.68
CA ASP A 88 -8.30 -17.02 -1.48
C ASP A 88 -7.11 -17.04 -0.51
N LEU A 89 -7.22 -17.79 0.59
CA LEU A 89 -6.08 -17.99 1.50
C LEU A 89 -4.91 -18.68 0.79
N LEU A 90 -5.17 -19.64 -0.10
CA LEU A 90 -4.12 -20.35 -0.83
C LEU A 90 -3.51 -19.51 -1.95
N SER A 91 -4.28 -18.66 -2.64
CA SER A 91 -3.74 -17.75 -3.68
C SER A 91 -2.68 -16.83 -3.09
N GLN A 92 -2.89 -16.37 -1.86
CA GLN A 92 -1.89 -15.57 -1.17
C GLN A 92 -0.71 -16.40 -0.61
N ALA A 93 -1.00 -17.57 -0.04
CA ALA A 93 0.04 -18.44 0.53
C ALA A 93 1.03 -18.94 -0.53
N GLU A 94 0.62 -19.09 -1.79
CA GLU A 94 1.53 -19.53 -2.85
C GLU A 94 2.49 -18.44 -3.35
N HIS A 95 2.26 -17.16 -3.00
CA HIS A 95 3.07 -16.04 -3.47
C HIS A 95 4.54 -16.18 -3.03
N GLY A 96 4.79 -16.47 -1.75
CA GLY A 96 6.11 -16.71 -1.18
C GLY A 96 6.07 -17.43 0.16
N PRO A 97 7.20 -17.98 0.63
CA PRO A 97 7.25 -18.71 1.91
C PRO A 97 7.01 -17.83 3.14
N ASP A 98 7.19 -16.52 2.99
CA ASP A 98 6.99 -15.53 4.05
C ASP A 98 5.61 -14.85 3.96
N SER A 99 4.76 -15.24 3.00
CA SER A 99 3.37 -14.75 2.93
C SER A 99 2.61 -15.11 4.20
N GLN A 100 1.71 -14.22 4.63
CA GLN A 100 0.87 -14.44 5.81
C GLN A 100 -0.61 -14.40 5.43
N VAL A 101 -1.37 -15.40 5.89
CA VAL A 101 -2.82 -15.45 5.65
C VAL A 101 -3.58 -15.59 6.97
N LEU A 102 -4.65 -14.81 7.12
CA LEU A 102 -5.49 -14.83 8.31
C LEU A 102 -6.96 -15.01 7.94
N LEU A 103 -7.66 -15.85 8.69
CA LEU A 103 -9.13 -15.93 8.67
C LEU A 103 -9.68 -15.54 10.04
N LEU A 104 -10.61 -14.61 10.07
CA LEU A 104 -11.37 -14.24 11.26
C LEU A 104 -12.85 -14.63 11.07
N SER A 105 -13.40 -15.42 12.00
CA SER A 105 -14.83 -15.76 11.99
C SER A 105 -15.37 -15.97 13.40
N GLU A 106 -16.65 -15.64 13.61
CA GLU A 106 -17.38 -15.99 14.83
C GLU A 106 -17.93 -17.42 14.82
N ASP A 107 -18.00 -18.05 13.63
CA ASP A 107 -18.50 -19.41 13.43
C ASP A 107 -17.36 -20.44 13.47
N ALA A 108 -17.28 -21.20 14.57
CA ALA A 108 -16.30 -22.26 14.73
C ALA A 108 -16.45 -23.38 13.68
N ALA A 109 -17.68 -23.73 13.30
CA ALA A 109 -17.92 -24.77 12.31
C ALA A 109 -17.47 -24.32 10.91
N LEU A 110 -17.54 -23.02 10.60
CA LEU A 110 -16.97 -22.48 9.38
C LEU A 110 -15.44 -22.63 9.37
N LEU A 111 -14.76 -22.30 10.46
CA LEU A 111 -13.31 -22.43 10.57
C LEU A 111 -12.86 -23.88 10.33
N ASP A 112 -13.55 -24.86 10.92
CA ASP A 112 -13.27 -26.28 10.71
C ASP A 112 -13.44 -26.68 9.23
N ARG A 113 -14.54 -26.27 8.59
CA ARG A 113 -14.78 -26.54 7.16
C ARG A 113 -13.74 -25.87 6.26
N VAL A 114 -13.27 -24.66 6.60
CA VAL A 114 -12.20 -23.99 5.85
C VAL A 114 -10.87 -24.73 6.02
N ALA A 115 -10.55 -25.19 7.24
CA ALA A 115 -9.33 -25.97 7.48
C ALA A 115 -9.30 -27.26 6.65
N GLU A 116 -10.42 -27.98 6.57
CA GLU A 116 -10.56 -29.16 5.71
C GLU A 116 -10.39 -28.82 4.22
N ALA A 117 -11.04 -27.75 3.75
CA ALA A 117 -10.94 -27.30 2.36
C ALA A 117 -9.52 -26.84 2.00
N LEU A 118 -8.82 -26.18 2.92
CA LEU A 118 -7.42 -25.77 2.77
C LEU A 118 -6.52 -26.97 2.54
N GLU A 119 -6.59 -28.00 3.39
CA GLU A 119 -5.74 -29.19 3.23
C GLU A 119 -6.03 -29.93 1.92
N ALA A 120 -7.32 -30.08 1.56
CA ALA A 120 -7.72 -30.73 0.33
C ALA A 120 -7.21 -29.99 -0.92
N GLN A 121 -7.35 -28.67 -0.96
CA GLN A 121 -6.90 -27.86 -2.10
C GLN A 121 -5.37 -27.75 -2.15
N LEU A 122 -4.70 -27.62 -1.01
CA LEU A 122 -3.25 -27.53 -0.91
C LEU A 122 -2.54 -28.72 -1.57
N GLN A 123 -3.09 -29.93 -1.42
CA GLN A 123 -2.52 -31.16 -2.01
C GLN A 123 -2.52 -31.15 -3.55
N ALA A 124 -3.44 -30.41 -4.17
CA ALA A 124 -3.54 -30.30 -5.61
C ALA A 124 -2.64 -29.21 -6.22
N LEU A 125 -2.05 -28.33 -5.41
CA LEU A 125 -1.28 -27.19 -5.90
C LEU A 125 0.14 -27.59 -6.35
N PRO A 126 0.59 -27.18 -7.55
CA PRO A 126 1.99 -27.37 -7.97
C PRO A 126 3.00 -26.73 -7.01
N ARG A 127 2.63 -25.61 -6.36
CA ARG A 127 3.45 -24.86 -5.41
C ARG A 127 3.15 -25.19 -3.94
N ALA A 128 2.55 -26.35 -3.65
CA ALA A 128 2.13 -26.74 -2.30
C ALA A 128 3.23 -26.64 -1.22
N ALA A 129 4.49 -26.90 -1.57
CA ALA A 129 5.60 -26.78 -0.62
C ALA A 129 5.85 -25.33 -0.15
N ILE A 130 5.62 -24.33 -1.02
CA ILE A 130 5.73 -22.91 -0.68
C ILE A 130 4.54 -22.52 0.17
N ALA A 131 3.32 -22.81 -0.30
CA ALA A 131 2.08 -22.50 0.42
C ALA A 131 2.06 -23.14 1.82
N ARG A 132 2.51 -24.38 1.98
CA ARG A 132 2.61 -25.04 3.29
C ARG A 132 3.55 -24.31 4.26
N ARG A 133 4.62 -23.68 3.77
CA ARG A 133 5.51 -22.87 4.62
C ARG A 133 4.82 -21.58 5.07
N ALA A 134 4.20 -20.84 4.16
CA ALA A 134 3.41 -19.66 4.49
C ALA A 134 2.29 -19.98 5.51
N LEU A 135 1.58 -21.09 5.30
CA LEU A 135 0.52 -21.55 6.20
C LEU A 135 1.01 -21.84 7.63
N SER A 136 2.29 -22.17 7.83
CA SER A 136 2.84 -22.42 9.18
C SER A 136 2.92 -21.16 10.05
N GLY A 137 2.97 -19.97 9.44
CA GLY A 137 2.90 -18.66 10.09
C GLY A 137 1.54 -17.99 9.97
N SER A 138 0.51 -18.74 9.57
CA SER A 138 -0.84 -18.25 9.26
C SER A 138 -1.86 -18.78 10.28
N HIS A 139 -3.00 -18.10 10.42
CA HIS A 139 -3.94 -18.38 11.52
C HIS A 139 -5.41 -18.33 11.09
N LEU A 140 -6.18 -19.35 11.48
CA LEU A 140 -7.63 -19.30 11.51
C LEU A 140 -8.06 -18.98 12.94
N VAL A 141 -8.71 -17.84 13.15
CA VAL A 141 -8.97 -17.27 14.47
C VAL A 141 -10.46 -17.16 14.70
N ARG A 142 -10.94 -17.83 15.75
CA ARG A 142 -12.28 -17.63 16.27
C ARG A 142 -12.35 -16.30 17.03
N VAL A 143 -13.31 -15.48 16.65
CA VAL A 143 -13.65 -14.23 17.34
C VAL A 143 -15.03 -14.35 18.01
N GLU A 144 -15.33 -13.43 18.92
CA GLU A 144 -16.61 -13.35 19.63
C GLU A 144 -17.71 -12.70 18.78
N SER A 145 -17.34 -11.88 17.80
CA SER A 145 -18.27 -11.18 16.90
C SER A 145 -17.57 -10.64 15.66
N LEU A 146 -18.34 -10.34 14.61
CA LEU A 146 -17.84 -9.59 13.45
C LEU A 146 -17.22 -8.23 13.83
N ARG A 147 -17.76 -7.56 14.85
CA ARG A 147 -17.18 -6.31 15.36
C ARG A 147 -15.73 -6.52 15.83
N GLN A 148 -15.48 -7.58 16.61
CA GLN A 148 -14.13 -7.91 17.05
C GLN A 148 -13.22 -8.26 15.85
N ALA A 149 -13.76 -8.94 14.82
CA ALA A 149 -13.00 -9.19 13.58
C ALA A 149 -12.55 -7.88 12.92
N PHE A 150 -13.43 -6.88 12.81
CA PHE A 150 -13.05 -5.56 12.26
C PHE A 150 -12.06 -4.82 13.16
N GLU A 151 -12.19 -4.90 14.49
CA GLU A 151 -11.22 -4.30 15.41
C GLU A 151 -9.82 -4.93 15.25
N ILE A 152 -9.74 -6.27 15.11
CA ILE A 152 -8.48 -6.98 14.82
C ILE A 152 -7.95 -6.60 13.44
N SER A 153 -8.78 -6.65 12.39
CA SER A 153 -8.39 -6.29 11.02
C SER A 153 -7.86 -4.85 10.94
N ASN A 154 -8.53 -3.88 11.57
CA ASN A 154 -8.05 -2.50 11.63
C ASN A 154 -6.76 -2.33 12.45
N ARG A 155 -6.51 -3.21 13.42
CA ARG A 155 -5.25 -3.29 14.20
C ARG A 155 -4.14 -4.08 13.49
N TYR A 156 -4.49 -4.91 12.53
CA TYR A 156 -3.56 -5.61 11.66
C TYR A 156 -3.16 -4.74 10.47
N ALA A 157 -4.12 -4.02 9.87
CA ALA A 157 -3.99 -3.19 8.68
C ALA A 157 -3.47 -3.97 7.45
N PRO A 158 -4.23 -4.97 6.98
CA PRO A 158 -3.79 -5.91 5.96
C PRO A 158 -3.57 -5.24 4.59
N GLU A 159 -2.65 -5.79 3.81
CA GLU A 159 -2.52 -5.51 2.37
C GLU A 159 -3.84 -5.79 1.63
N HIS A 160 -4.33 -7.03 1.69
CA HIS A 160 -5.62 -7.43 1.12
C HIS A 160 -6.64 -7.79 2.21
N LEU A 161 -7.84 -7.20 2.16
CA LEU A 161 -8.96 -7.52 3.04
C LEU A 161 -10.12 -8.10 2.24
N ILE A 162 -10.48 -9.35 2.49
CA ILE A 162 -11.65 -9.99 1.87
C ILE A 162 -12.79 -10.07 2.88
N LEU A 163 -13.94 -9.50 2.52
CA LEU A 163 -15.17 -9.57 3.32
C LEU A 163 -16.09 -10.63 2.72
N ALA A 164 -15.91 -11.88 3.14
CA ALA A 164 -16.76 -13.02 2.79
C ALA A 164 -18.03 -13.03 3.66
N LEU A 165 -18.82 -11.97 3.56
CA LEU A 165 -20.01 -11.71 4.39
C LEU A 165 -21.27 -11.64 3.53
N ARG A 166 -22.42 -12.07 4.07
CA ARG A 166 -23.73 -11.97 3.37
C ARG A 166 -24.12 -10.53 3.06
N ASP A 167 -23.76 -9.57 3.92
CA ASP A 167 -23.96 -8.14 3.71
C ASP A 167 -22.63 -7.35 3.79
N ALA A 168 -21.62 -7.80 3.03
CA ALA A 168 -20.29 -7.21 3.03
C ALA A 168 -20.29 -5.68 2.83
N ARG A 169 -21.21 -5.15 2.01
CA ARG A 169 -21.30 -3.72 1.73
C ARG A 169 -21.78 -2.90 2.93
N ALA A 170 -22.72 -3.40 3.73
CA ALA A 170 -23.15 -2.72 4.96
C ALA A 170 -22.01 -2.61 5.99
N HIS A 171 -21.09 -3.57 5.99
CA HIS A 171 -19.95 -3.59 6.91
C HIS A 171 -18.75 -2.73 6.46
N LEU A 172 -18.72 -2.23 5.22
CA LEU A 172 -17.58 -1.49 4.67
C LEU A 172 -17.19 -0.26 5.52
N GLN A 173 -18.17 0.40 6.13
CA GLN A 173 -17.95 1.54 7.04
C GLN A 173 -17.15 1.20 8.30
N GLN A 174 -16.94 -0.08 8.61
CA GLN A 174 -16.13 -0.55 9.73
C GLN A 174 -14.64 -0.69 9.37
N VAL A 175 -14.30 -0.71 8.08
CA VAL A 175 -12.91 -0.75 7.61
C VAL A 175 -12.28 0.63 7.76
N ARG A 176 -11.13 0.68 8.44
CA ARG A 176 -10.35 1.89 8.72
C ARG A 176 -8.93 1.81 8.19
N ALA A 177 -8.37 0.59 8.06
CA ALA A 177 -7.04 0.38 7.51
C ALA A 177 -7.00 -0.95 6.74
N ALA A 178 -6.81 -0.87 5.42
CA ALA A 178 -6.57 -1.98 4.50
C ALA A 178 -5.98 -1.42 3.20
N GLY A 179 -5.12 -2.16 2.51
CA GLY A 179 -4.57 -1.75 1.21
C GLY A 179 -5.63 -1.79 0.10
N SER A 180 -6.28 -2.94 -0.05
CA SER A 180 -7.43 -3.14 -0.94
C SER A 180 -8.51 -4.00 -0.28
N VAL A 181 -9.77 -3.77 -0.63
CA VAL A 181 -10.94 -4.44 -0.02
C VAL A 181 -11.77 -5.14 -1.09
N PHE A 182 -12.06 -6.42 -0.86
CA PHE A 182 -12.85 -7.28 -1.73
C PHE A 182 -14.16 -7.64 -1.03
N LEU A 183 -15.28 -7.58 -1.75
CA LEU A 183 -16.62 -7.66 -1.16
C LEU A 183 -17.41 -8.86 -1.71
N GLY A 184 -17.73 -9.80 -0.83
CA GLY A 184 -18.61 -10.94 -1.12
C GLY A 184 -17.93 -12.06 -1.92
N ASP A 185 -18.71 -13.13 -2.17
CA ASP A 185 -18.22 -14.42 -2.69
C ASP A 185 -17.58 -14.37 -4.08
N TRP A 186 -17.87 -13.33 -4.86
CA TRP A 186 -17.50 -13.24 -6.28
C TRP A 186 -16.34 -12.28 -6.52
N ALA A 187 -15.69 -11.81 -5.46
CA ALA A 187 -14.54 -10.92 -5.52
C ALA A 187 -13.30 -11.61 -4.92
N PRO A 188 -12.77 -12.68 -5.55
CA PRO A 188 -11.50 -13.26 -5.12
C PRO A 188 -10.36 -12.28 -5.34
N GLU A 189 -9.28 -12.43 -4.56
CA GLU A 189 -8.09 -11.57 -4.62
C GLU A 189 -7.53 -11.46 -6.04
N ALA A 190 -7.50 -12.59 -6.75
CA ALA A 190 -7.00 -12.70 -8.11
C ALA A 190 -7.68 -11.74 -9.12
N LEU A 191 -8.95 -11.36 -8.92
CA LEU A 191 -9.56 -10.35 -9.80
C LEU A 191 -8.89 -8.99 -9.61
N GLY A 192 -8.55 -8.63 -8.37
CA GLY A 192 -7.83 -7.40 -8.02
C GLY A 192 -6.41 -7.38 -8.57
N ASP A 193 -5.76 -8.54 -8.60
CA ASP A 193 -4.40 -8.68 -9.12
C ASP A 193 -4.28 -8.50 -10.63
N TYR A 194 -5.35 -8.81 -11.37
CA TYR A 194 -5.24 -8.96 -12.82
C TYR A 194 -6.18 -8.08 -13.64
N CYS A 195 -7.46 -7.97 -13.28
CA CYS A 195 -8.46 -7.49 -14.25
C CYS A 195 -9.67 -6.71 -13.71
N SER A 196 -9.78 -6.48 -12.40
CA SER A 196 -10.85 -5.63 -11.84
C SER A 196 -10.64 -4.14 -12.18
N GLY A 197 -9.38 -3.73 -12.39
CA GLY A 197 -8.95 -2.35 -12.60
C GLY A 197 -8.33 -1.68 -11.37
N THR A 198 -8.33 -2.33 -10.20
CA THR A 198 -7.55 -1.87 -9.03
C THR A 198 -6.05 -2.07 -9.26
N ASN A 199 -5.21 -1.40 -8.45
CA ASN A 199 -3.77 -1.61 -8.48
C ASN A 199 -3.36 -2.61 -7.38
N HIS A 200 -2.57 -3.62 -7.73
CA HIS A 200 -2.10 -4.64 -6.79
C HIS A 200 -0.77 -4.31 -6.10
N VAL A 201 -0.17 -3.15 -6.40
CA VAL A 201 1.00 -2.68 -5.65
C VAL A 201 0.49 -1.98 -4.40
N LEU A 202 0.37 -2.74 -3.33
CA LEU A 202 -0.28 -2.35 -2.10
C LEU A 202 0.69 -2.29 -0.90
N PRO A 203 0.35 -1.52 0.14
CA PRO A 203 1.15 -1.45 1.34
C PRO A 203 0.98 -2.71 2.20
N THR A 204 2.09 -3.36 2.53
CA THR A 204 2.17 -4.59 3.34
C THR A 204 2.63 -4.31 4.78
N ALA A 205 2.59 -5.31 5.65
CA ALA A 205 3.21 -5.29 6.98
C ALA A 205 2.70 -4.12 7.85
N GLY A 206 1.39 -3.86 7.80
CA GLY A 206 0.72 -2.79 8.53
C GLY A 206 0.91 -1.39 7.95
N ALA A 207 1.61 -1.23 6.82
CA ALA A 207 1.81 0.07 6.19
C ALA A 207 0.50 0.68 5.66
N ALA A 208 -0.57 -0.10 5.49
CA ALA A 208 -1.90 0.40 5.13
C ALA A 208 -2.49 1.41 6.13
N ARG A 209 -1.86 1.59 7.30
CA ARG A 209 -2.17 2.67 8.26
C ARG A 209 -1.79 4.07 7.78
N PHE A 210 -0.76 4.18 6.97
CA PHE A 210 -0.14 5.47 6.62
C PHE A 210 0.31 5.56 5.15
N CYS A 211 0.24 4.46 4.41
CA CYS A 211 0.48 4.40 2.97
C CYS A 211 -0.80 3.96 2.24
N SER A 212 -0.97 4.44 1.02
CA SER A 212 -1.99 3.94 0.09
C SER A 212 -1.35 3.03 -0.94
N GLY A 213 -2.16 2.18 -1.58
CA GLY A 213 -1.76 1.49 -2.80
C GLY A 213 -1.34 2.46 -3.90
N VAL A 214 -0.55 1.98 -4.86
CA VAL A 214 -0.14 2.79 -6.01
C VAL A 214 -1.37 3.26 -6.78
N SER A 215 -1.42 4.55 -7.08
CA SER A 215 -2.48 5.19 -7.85
C SER A 215 -1.89 6.27 -8.76
N VAL A 216 -2.74 6.94 -9.53
CA VAL A 216 -2.31 8.10 -10.35
C VAL A 216 -1.63 9.16 -9.50
N ALA A 217 -2.11 9.40 -8.27
CA ALA A 217 -1.52 10.37 -7.35
C ALA A 217 -0.07 10.00 -6.95
N SER A 218 0.30 8.71 -7.01
CA SER A 218 1.67 8.26 -6.71
C SER A 218 2.70 8.80 -7.72
N PHE A 219 2.25 9.20 -8.91
CA PHE A 219 3.06 9.76 -10.00
C PHE A 219 2.92 11.29 -10.12
N GLN A 220 2.31 11.95 -9.14
CA GLN A 220 2.08 13.39 -9.13
C GLN A 220 2.72 14.03 -7.90
N VAL A 221 2.98 15.33 -7.99
CA VAL A 221 3.37 16.19 -6.86
C VAL A 221 2.38 17.35 -6.80
N ALA A 222 1.86 17.63 -5.60
CA ALA A 222 0.95 18.75 -5.39
C ALA A 222 1.73 20.06 -5.18
N ILE A 223 1.63 20.98 -6.14
CA ILE A 223 2.26 22.31 -6.06
C ILE A 223 1.24 23.33 -5.54
N THR A 224 1.54 23.99 -4.41
CA THR A 224 0.69 25.05 -3.84
C THR A 224 1.07 26.42 -4.39
N VAL A 225 0.08 27.23 -4.76
CA VAL A 225 0.29 28.59 -5.29
C VAL A 225 -0.48 29.59 -4.44
N GLN A 226 0.15 30.71 -4.12
CA GLN A 226 -0.45 31.81 -3.36
C GLN A 226 -0.14 33.14 -4.03
N GLU A 227 -1.17 33.97 -4.19
CA GLU A 227 -1.06 35.34 -4.67
C GLU A 227 -1.77 36.25 -3.66
N VAL A 228 -1.02 37.22 -3.11
CA VAL A 228 -1.52 38.11 -2.06
C VAL A 228 -1.58 39.53 -2.58
N GLN A 229 -2.79 40.07 -2.66
CA GLN A 229 -3.01 41.48 -2.99
C GLN A 229 -2.70 42.37 -1.77
N PRO A 230 -2.40 43.67 -1.96
CA PRO A 230 -2.09 44.59 -0.85
C PRO A 230 -3.14 44.58 0.28
N ARG A 231 -4.44 44.59 -0.06
CA ARG A 231 -5.52 44.49 0.94
C ARG A 231 -5.49 43.19 1.75
N GLY A 232 -5.08 42.09 1.14
CA GLY A 232 -4.94 40.79 1.81
C GLY A 232 -3.76 40.83 2.78
N LEU A 233 -2.63 41.40 2.33
CA LEU A 233 -1.47 41.62 3.19
C LEU A 233 -1.82 42.48 4.41
N VAL A 234 -2.55 43.58 4.24
CA VAL A 234 -2.99 44.42 5.36
C VAL A 234 -3.85 43.63 6.36
N ALA A 235 -4.71 42.74 5.88
CA ALA A 235 -5.60 41.95 6.73
C ALA A 235 -4.88 40.87 7.55
N ILE A 236 -3.93 40.13 6.97
CA ILE A 236 -3.28 38.98 7.66
C ILE A 236 -1.81 39.22 8.04
N GLY A 237 -1.17 40.24 7.47
CA GLY A 237 0.23 40.57 7.69
C GLY A 237 0.58 40.87 9.16
N PRO A 238 -0.23 41.63 9.91
CA PRO A 238 0.05 41.86 11.33
C PRO A 238 0.14 40.56 12.14
N CYS A 239 -0.73 39.58 11.86
CA CYS A 239 -0.67 38.26 12.49
C CYS A 239 0.64 37.53 12.14
N ALA A 240 1.03 37.52 10.85
CA ALA A 240 2.28 36.90 10.42
C ALA A 240 3.52 37.56 11.06
N ALA A 241 3.51 38.89 11.23
CA ALA A 241 4.59 39.61 11.89
C ALA A 241 4.69 39.27 13.39
N GLU A 242 3.55 39.14 14.09
CA GLU A 242 3.51 38.74 15.50
C GLU A 242 4.02 37.30 15.70
N LEU A 243 3.58 36.36 14.86
CA LEU A 243 4.06 34.99 14.88
C LEU A 243 5.57 34.92 14.64
N ALA A 244 6.08 35.64 13.64
CA ALA A 244 7.50 35.71 13.37
C ALA A 244 8.31 36.33 14.53
N ALA A 245 7.74 37.30 15.25
CA ALA A 245 8.36 37.87 16.44
C ALA A 245 8.43 36.85 17.58
N ALA A 246 7.34 36.11 17.83
CA ALA A 246 7.27 35.07 18.85
C ALA A 246 8.26 33.92 18.60
N GLU A 247 8.51 33.60 17.33
CA GLU A 247 9.52 32.62 16.91
C GLU A 247 10.97 33.16 16.89
N GLY A 248 11.17 34.46 17.15
CA GLY A 248 12.49 35.09 17.10
C GLY A 248 13.04 35.28 15.68
N LEU A 249 12.19 35.20 14.66
CA LEU A 249 12.54 35.29 13.24
C LEU A 249 12.41 36.72 12.70
N GLU A 250 13.30 37.61 13.13
CA GLU A 250 13.23 39.05 12.81
C GLU A 250 13.22 39.35 11.30
N ALA A 251 13.94 38.58 10.48
CA ALA A 251 13.92 38.75 9.03
C ALA A 251 12.55 38.42 8.41
N HIS A 252 11.85 37.40 8.91
CA HIS A 252 10.49 37.05 8.47
C HIS A 252 9.51 38.15 8.84
N ARG A 253 9.60 38.66 10.08
CA ARG A 253 8.80 39.79 10.54
C ARG A 253 9.00 41.01 9.64
N ARG A 254 10.26 41.40 9.38
CA ARG A 254 10.60 42.54 8.51
C ARG A 254 10.09 42.39 7.09
N ALA A 255 10.12 41.17 6.52
CA ALA A 255 9.62 40.92 5.17
C ALA A 255 8.14 41.31 5.03
N VAL A 256 7.36 41.15 6.10
CA VAL A 256 5.95 41.54 6.17
C VAL A 256 5.80 43.02 6.51
N THR A 257 6.46 43.51 7.57
CA THR A 257 6.25 44.89 8.05
C THR A 257 6.66 45.95 7.03
N LEU A 258 7.76 45.76 6.29
CA LEU A 258 8.16 46.71 5.24
C LEU A 258 7.10 46.85 4.13
N ARG A 259 6.40 45.76 3.81
CA ARG A 259 5.31 45.80 2.81
C ARG A 259 4.03 46.38 3.39
N LEU A 260 3.75 46.17 4.67
CA LEU A 260 2.66 46.85 5.38
C LEU A 260 2.90 48.36 5.42
N GLU A 261 4.14 48.78 5.72
CA GLU A 261 4.56 50.18 5.69
C GLU A 261 4.41 50.80 4.29
N ALA A 262 4.76 50.07 3.23
CA ALA A 262 4.59 50.54 1.85
C ALA A 262 3.14 50.51 1.34
N ALA A 263 2.26 49.75 1.99
CA ALA A 263 0.83 49.63 1.64
C ALA A 263 -0.06 50.57 2.46
N ALA A 264 0.50 51.25 3.47
CA ALA A 264 -0.14 52.30 4.26
C ALA A 264 -0.12 53.65 3.53
#